data_AF-A0A8C4QXH1-F1
#
_entry.id   AF-A0A8C4QXH1-F1
#
_cell.length_a   1.000
_cell.length_b   1.000
_cell.length_c   1.000
_cell.angle_alpha   90.00
_cell.angle_beta   90.00
_cell.angle_gamma   90.00
#
_symmetry.space_group_name_H-M   'P 1'
#
loop_
_entity.id
_entity.type
_entity.pdbx_description
1 polymer ?
#
loop_
_entity_poly.entity_id
_entity_poly.type
_entity_poly.pdbx_seq_one_letter_code
_entity_poly.pdbx_strand_id
1 'polypeptide(L)'
;MTITLEALKFEKKFNGEMARGPVSQATQFEYAWCLVRSKYAMDIRRGVLLLEELLPGSPEDERRDYLFFIGIGSFRLKVCSLHVLL
;
A
#
# COMPACT_ATOMS: atom_id res chain seq x y z
N MET A 1 -1.73 -17.11 10.34
CA MET A 1 -0.82 -17.15 9.18
C MET A 1 -1.64 -17.36 7.91
N THR A 2 -2.18 -16.29 7.31
CA THR A 2 -2.81 -16.36 5.98
C THR A 2 -2.42 -15.10 5.25
N ILE A 3 -1.18 -15.07 4.75
CA ILE A 3 -0.82 -14.27 3.60
C ILE A 3 -1.48 -15.03 2.43
N THR A 4 -2.39 -14.40 1.71
CA THR A 4 -3.08 -15.03 0.56
C THR A 4 -2.06 -15.33 -0.54
N LEU A 5 -2.29 -16.35 -1.37
CA LEU A 5 -1.42 -16.68 -2.50
C LEU A 5 -1.14 -15.46 -3.41
N GLU A 6 -2.11 -14.56 -3.48
CA GLU A 6 -2.02 -13.29 -4.20
C GLU A 6 -0.96 -12.36 -3.59
N ALA A 7 -0.94 -12.19 -2.26
CA ALA A 7 0.05 -11.34 -1.60
C ALA A 7 1.49 -11.82 -1.83
N LEU A 8 1.72 -13.14 -1.83
CA LEU A 8 3.04 -13.72 -2.16
C LEU A 8 3.42 -13.50 -3.64
N LYS A 9 2.44 -13.52 -4.55
CA LYS A 9 2.66 -13.24 -5.98
C LYS A 9 3.11 -11.80 -6.17
N PHE A 10 2.42 -10.84 -5.55
CA PHE A 10 2.76 -9.42 -5.67
C PHE A 10 4.04 -9.05 -4.93
N GLU A 11 4.33 -9.69 -3.78
CA GLU A 11 5.61 -9.52 -3.08
C GLU A 11 6.81 -9.94 -3.95
N LYS A 12 6.71 -11.10 -4.62
CA LYS A 12 7.77 -11.55 -5.54
C LYS A 12 7.97 -10.59 -6.70
N LYS A 13 6.88 -10.07 -7.27
CA LYS A 13 6.91 -9.09 -8.36
C LYS A 13 7.56 -7.78 -7.89
N PHE A 14 7.13 -7.25 -6.75
CA PHE A 14 7.66 -6.04 -6.12
C PHE A 14 9.16 -6.16 -5.86
N ASN A 15 9.60 -7.22 -5.18
CA ASN A 15 11.02 -7.44 -4.89
C ASN A 15 11.85 -7.65 -6.16
N GLY A 16 11.26 -8.29 -7.19
CA GLY A 16 11.90 -8.48 -8.49
C GLY A 16 12.13 -7.15 -9.24
N GLU A 17 11.15 -6.25 -9.23
CA GLU A 17 11.30 -4.90 -9.79
C GLU A 17 12.28 -4.06 -8.98
N MET A 18 12.16 -4.07 -7.65
CA MET A 18 13.04 -3.32 -6.73
C MET A 18 14.51 -3.68 -6.92
N ALA A 19 14.82 -4.95 -7.19
CA ALA A 19 16.19 -5.39 -7.46
C ALA A 19 16.73 -4.93 -8.83
N ARG A 20 15.85 -4.57 -9.77
CA ARG A 20 16.19 -4.16 -11.14
C ARG A 20 16.15 -2.64 -11.35
N GLY A 21 15.53 -1.90 -10.43
CA GLY A 21 15.38 -0.45 -10.51
C GLY A 21 14.12 0.04 -9.80
N PRO A 22 13.60 1.23 -10.17
CA PRO A 22 12.38 1.76 -9.58
C PRO A 22 11.20 0.84 -9.86
N VAL A 23 10.40 0.58 -8.82
CA VAL A 23 9.17 -0.21 -8.92
C VAL A 23 8.11 0.60 -9.66
N SER A 24 7.36 -0.05 -10.54
CA SER A 24 6.23 0.59 -11.22
C SER A 24 5.10 0.93 -10.23
N GLN A 25 4.39 2.04 -10.47
CA GLN A 25 3.27 2.47 -9.62
C GLN A 25 2.21 1.37 -9.47
N ALA A 26 1.91 0.65 -10.56
CA ALA A 26 0.99 -0.48 -10.54
C ALA A 26 1.46 -1.62 -9.61
N THR A 27 2.72 -2.04 -9.71
CA THR A 27 3.27 -3.11 -8.85
C THR A 27 3.32 -2.69 -7.38
N GLN A 28 3.67 -1.43 -7.11
CA GLN A 28 3.64 -0.87 -5.76
C GLN A 28 2.21 -0.85 -5.19
N PHE A 29 1.23 -0.40 -5.97
CA PHE A 29 -0.18 -0.39 -5.57
C PHE A 29 -0.72 -1.80 -5.30
N GLU A 30 -0.49 -2.76 -6.21
CA GLU A 30 -0.95 -4.16 -6.05
C GLU A 30 -0.41 -4.80 -4.77
N TYR A 31 0.87 -4.56 -4.48
CA TYR A 31 1.50 -5.06 -3.25
C TYR A 31 0.94 -4.36 -2.01
N ALA A 32 0.83 -3.02 -2.04
CA ALA A 32 0.30 -2.24 -0.94
C ALA A 32 -1.15 -2.60 -0.59
N TRP A 33 -1.99 -2.84 -1.60
CA TRP A 33 -3.37 -3.31 -1.43
C TRP A 33 -3.42 -4.62 -0.64
N CYS A 34 -2.54 -5.58 -0.97
CA CYS A 34 -2.46 -6.83 -0.23
C CYS A 34 -2.07 -6.62 1.23
N LEU A 35 -1.08 -5.75 1.48
CA LEU A 35 -0.59 -5.44 2.83
C LEU A 35 -1.62 -4.76 3.71
N VAL A 36 -2.39 -3.79 3.17
CA VAL A 36 -3.47 -3.09 3.90
C VAL A 36 -4.55 -4.04 4.40
N ARG A 37 -4.71 -5.21 3.77
CA ARG A 37 -5.67 -6.27 4.15
C ARG A 37 -5.08 -7.36 5.05
N SER A 38 -3.79 -7.28 5.38
CA SER A 38 -3.11 -8.25 6.25
C SER A 38 -3.67 -8.27 7.68
N LYS A 39 -3.49 -9.37 8.41
CA LYS A 39 -3.82 -9.45 9.84
C LYS A 39 -2.77 -8.78 10.73
N TYR A 40 -1.58 -8.50 10.21
CA TYR A 40 -0.46 -7.96 10.98
C TYR A 40 -0.41 -6.44 10.87
N ALA A 41 -0.35 -5.74 12.00
CA ALA A 41 -0.32 -4.28 12.03
C ALA A 41 0.91 -3.70 11.30
N MET A 42 2.05 -4.38 11.33
CA MET A 42 3.25 -3.93 10.61
C MET A 42 3.05 -3.95 9.09
N ASP A 43 2.41 -4.99 8.56
CA ASP A 43 2.07 -5.08 7.13
C ASP A 43 1.13 -3.94 6.75
N ILE A 44 0.08 -3.70 7.55
CA ILE A 44 -0.88 -2.62 7.26
C ILE A 44 -0.18 -1.27 7.23
N ARG A 45 0.72 -0.98 8.19
CA ARG A 45 1.53 0.26 8.20
C ARG A 45 2.39 0.39 6.95
N ARG A 46 3.07 -0.69 6.55
CA ARG A 46 3.87 -0.71 5.33
C ARG A 46 3.01 -0.48 4.09
N GLY A 47 1.83 -1.09 4.01
CA GLY A 47 0.88 -0.88 2.92
C GLY A 47 0.40 0.57 2.84
N VAL A 48 0.09 1.20 3.96
CA VAL A 48 -0.28 2.63 4.01
C VAL A 48 0.86 3.51 3.50
N LEU A 49 2.08 3.30 3.99
CA LEU A 49 3.25 4.08 3.56
C LEU A 49 3.50 3.96 2.05
N LEU A 50 3.42 2.73 1.50
CA LEU A 50 3.56 2.52 0.05
C LEU A 50 2.47 3.22 -0.76
N LEU A 51 1.26 3.39 -0.23
CA LEU A 51 0.20 4.15 -0.89
C LEU A 51 0.42 5.66 -0.78
N GLU A 52 0.92 6.14 0.36
CA GLU A 52 1.27 7.56 0.55
C GLU A 52 2.37 8.01 -0.42
N GLU A 53 3.36 7.15 -0.66
CA GLU A 53 4.43 7.38 -1.66
C GLU A 53 3.90 7.50 -3.09
N LEU A 54 2.73 6.93 -3.40
CA LEU A 54 2.11 7.02 -4.72
C LEU A 54 1.25 8.29 -4.90
N LEU A 55 0.91 9.02 -3.83
CA LEU A 55 0.06 10.22 -3.94
C LEU A 55 0.72 11.36 -4.75
N PRO A 56 2.02 11.67 -4.57
CA PRO A 56 2.69 12.72 -5.34
C PRO A 56 2.80 12.33 -6.81
N GLY A 57 2.28 13.18 -7.70
CA GLY A 57 2.40 12.99 -9.14
C GLY A 57 1.39 12.05 -9.80
N SER A 58 0.56 11.34 -9.04
CA SER A 58 -0.54 10.55 -9.62
C SER A 58 -1.74 11.40 -10.05
N PRO A 59 -2.44 11.00 -11.13
CA PRO A 59 -3.67 11.64 -11.58
C PRO A 59 -4.79 11.51 -10.54
N GLU A 60 -5.80 12.39 -10.63
CA GLU A 60 -6.87 12.48 -9.64
C GLU A 60 -7.64 11.16 -9.45
N ASP A 61 -7.93 10.46 -10.54
CA ASP A 61 -8.65 9.19 -10.53
C ASP A 61 -7.91 8.11 -9.73
N GLU A 62 -6.59 7.97 -9.91
CA GLU A 62 -5.76 7.02 -9.18
C GLU A 62 -5.57 7.43 -7.71
N ARG A 63 -5.43 8.74 -7.46
CA ARG A 63 -5.27 9.29 -6.11
C ARG A 63 -6.46 8.95 -5.22
N ARG A 64 -7.67 8.95 -5.78
CA ARG A 64 -8.89 8.58 -5.05
C ARG A 64 -8.82 7.14 -4.53
N ASP A 65 -8.34 6.21 -5.36
CA ASP A 65 -8.18 4.81 -4.96
C ASP A 65 -7.12 4.66 -3.86
N TYR A 66 -6.01 5.38 -3.96
CA TYR A 66 -4.95 5.34 -2.94
C TYR A 66 -5.45 5.87 -1.60
N LEU A 67 -6.11 7.03 -1.60
CA LEU A 67 -6.71 7.62 -0.40
C LEU A 67 -7.75 6.70 0.25
N PHE A 68 -8.55 6.00 -0.57
CA PHE A 68 -9.52 5.01 -0.08
C PHE A 68 -8.83 3.88 0.70
N PHE A 69 -7.76 3.30 0.15
CA PHE A 69 -7.02 2.23 0.82
C PHE A 69 -6.19 2.71 2.01
N ILE A 70 -5.65 3.94 1.97
CA ILE A 70 -5.01 4.58 3.13
C ILE A 70 -6.03 4.72 4.26
N GLY A 71 -7.24 5.19 3.98
CA GLY A 71 -8.32 5.32 4.95
C GLY A 71 -8.67 3.98 5.62
N ILE A 72 -8.77 2.91 4.83
CA ILE A 72 -8.98 1.54 5.35
C ILE A 72 -7.82 1.13 6.27
N GLY A 73 -6.57 1.34 5.84
CA GLY A 73 -5.38 0.98 6.61
C GLY A 73 -5.32 1.71 7.96
N SER A 74 -5.52 3.04 7.96
CA SER A 74 -5.53 3.87 9.16
C SER A 74 -6.64 3.49 10.13
N PHE A 75 -7.86 3.22 9.62
CA PHE A 75 -8.97 2.73 10.43
C PHE A 75 -8.62 1.40 11.12
N ARG A 76 -8.04 0.45 10.39
CA ARG A 76 -7.64 -0.87 10.93
C ARG A 76 -6.53 -0.78 11.96
N LEU A 77 -5.63 0.19 11.83
CA LEU A 77 -4.57 0.46 12.80
C LEU A 77 -5.09 1.16 14.06
N LYS A 78 -6.36 1.60 14.08
CA LYS A 78 -6.93 2.50 15.10
C LYS A 78 -6.09 3.79 15.26
N VAL A 79 -5.36 4.16 14.21
CA VAL A 79 -4.57 5.38 14.17
C VAL A 79 -5.46 6.45 13.54
N CYS A 80 -6.16 7.20 14.39
CA CYS A 80 -6.81 8.44 13.97
C CYS A 80 -5.77 9.56 14.05
N SER A 81 -4.80 9.57 13.15
CA SER A 81 -3.80 10.65 13.09
C SER A 81 -4.24 11.69 12.06
N LEU A 82 -4.67 12.83 12.59
CA LEU A 82 -4.99 14.11 11.94
C LEU A 82 -3.76 14.75 11.24
N HIS A 83 -2.87 13.96 10.64
CA HIS A 83 -1.53 14.39 10.21
C HIS A 83 -1.33 14.39 8.69
N VAL A 84 -2.35 14.01 7.91
CA VAL A 84 -2.29 14.03 6.43
C VAL A 84 -3.04 15.25 5.86
N LEU A 85 -3.50 16.17 6.72
CA LEU A 85 -4.28 17.37 6.33
C LEU A 85 -3.64 18.70 6.78
N LEU A 86 -2.39 18.70 7.25
CA LEU A 86 -1.65 19.92 7.61
C LEU A 86 -0.34 19.99 6.83
#